data_AF-A0A9D8SQC3-F1
#
_entry.id   AF-A0A9D8SQC3-F1
#
_cell.length_a   1.000
_cell.length_b   1.000
_cell.length_c   1.000
_cell.angle_alpha   90.00
_cell.angle_beta   90.00
_cell.angle_gamma   90.00
#
_symmetry.space_group_name_H-M   'P 1'
#
loop_
_entity.id
_entity.type
_entity.pdbx_description
1 polymer ?
#
loop_
_entity_poly.entity_id
_entity_poly.type
_entity_poly.pdbx_seq_one_letter_code
_entity_poly.pdbx_strand_id
1 'polypeptide(L)' 'MANHKSAKTRINRNNKRSVINGARRSRVRTFVKKVIAAVLASDKEAAAAALKVAESEMM' A
#
# COMPACT_ATOMS: atom_id res chain seq x y z
N MET A 1 -29.94 2.05 -7.52
CA MET A 1 -29.98 0.61 -7.13
C MET A 1 -29.38 -0.20 -8.28
N ALA A 2 -28.56 -1.23 -8.02
CA ALA A 2 -27.94 -2.02 -9.08
C ALA A 2 -28.93 -3.01 -9.68
N ASN A 3 -29.68 -2.56 -10.69
CA ASN A 3 -30.83 -3.29 -11.22
C ASN A 3 -30.43 -4.38 -12.23
N HIS A 4 -29.27 -4.26 -12.87
CA HIS A 4 -28.77 -5.25 -13.82
C HIS A 4 -27.84 -6.28 -13.15
N LYS A 5 -27.87 -7.54 -13.59
CA LYS A 5 -27.02 -8.64 -13.06
C LYS A 5 -25.54 -8.28 -13.10
N SER A 6 -25.06 -7.64 -14.17
CA SER A 6 -23.66 -7.21 -14.29
C SER A 6 -23.28 -6.12 -13.26
N ALA A 7 -24.22 -5.26 -12.87
CA ALA A 7 -23.97 -4.21 -11.88
C ALA A 7 -23.78 -4.81 -10.47
N LYS A 8 -24.61 -5.79 -10.10
CA LYS A 8 -24.45 -6.55 -8.84
C LYS A 8 -23.10 -7.27 -8.80
N THR A 9 -22.70 -7.92 -9.90
CA THR A 9 -21.37 -8.56 -10.00
C THR A 9 -20.22 -7.56 -9.87
N ARG A 10 -20.34 -6.37 -10.49
CA ARG A 10 -19.32 -5.31 -10.38
C ARG A 10 -19.17 -4.82 -8.95
N ILE A 11 -20.25 -4.65 -8.19
CA ILE A 11 -20.19 -4.25 -6.77
C ILE A 11 -19.34 -5.25 -5.97
N ASN A 12 -19.62 -6.55 -6.10
CA ASN A 12 -18.88 -7.58 -5.39
C ASN A 12 -17.39 -7.60 -5.76
N ARG A 13 -17.09 -7.46 -7.07
CA ARG A 13 -15.70 -7.39 -7.54
C ARG A 13 -14.97 -6.16 -7.01
N ASN A 14 -15.62 -4.99 -7.05
CA ASN A 14 -15.05 -3.74 -6.59
C ASN A 14 -14.77 -3.79 -5.08
N ASN A 15 -15.67 -4.36 -4.29
CA ASN A 15 -15.46 -4.53 -2.85
C ASN A 15 -14.23 -5.40 -2.56
N LYS A 16 -14.10 -6.56 -3.23
CA LYS A 16 -12.92 -7.43 -3.10
C LYS A 16 -11.62 -6.70 -3.46
N ARG A 17 -11.63 -5.96 -4.58
CA ARG A 17 -10.46 -5.18 -5.03
C ARG A 17 -10.14 -4.01 -4.10
N SER A 18 -11.15 -3.37 -3.53
CA SER A 18 -11.00 -2.26 -2.59
C SER A 18 -10.22 -2.68 -1.34
N VAL A 19 -10.55 -3.85 -0.77
CA VAL A 19 -9.84 -4.41 0.39
C VAL A 19 -8.36 -4.67 0.05
N ILE A 20 -8.10 -5.35 -1.07
CA ILE A 20 -6.73 -5.66 -1.51
C ILE A 20 -5.91 -4.39 -1.75
N ASN A 21 -6.49 -3.43 -2.48
CA ASN A 21 -5.81 -2.17 -2.81
C ASN A 21 -5.60 -1.30 -1.57
N GLY A 22 -6.56 -1.30 -0.64
CA GLY A 22 -6.45 -0.63 0.65
C GLY A 22 -5.29 -1.20 1.48
N ALA A 23 -5.22 -2.53 1.59
CA ALA A 23 -4.13 -3.21 2.28
C ALA A 23 -2.76 -2.91 1.64
N ARG A 24 -2.64 -3.01 0.30
CA ARG A 24 -1.40 -2.68 -0.41
C ARG A 24 -0.97 -1.23 -0.17
N ARG A 25 -1.90 -0.28 -0.29
CA ARG A 25 -1.63 1.15 -0.06
C ARG A 25 -1.18 1.42 1.37
N SER A 26 -1.82 0.82 2.36
CA SER A 26 -1.45 0.96 3.78
C SER A 26 -0.05 0.41 4.04
N ARG A 27 0.26 -0.75 3.47
CA ARG A 27 1.57 -1.39 3.58
C ARG A 27 2.68 -0.51 3.02
N VAL A 28 2.55 -0.04 1.78
CA VAL A 28 3.53 0.86 1.14
C VAL A 28 3.75 2.13 1.97
N ARG A 29 2.67 2.78 2.43
CA ARG A 29 2.78 3.98 3.28
C ARG A 29 3.55 3.74 4.57
N THR A 30 3.41 2.55 5.16
CA THR A 30 4.12 2.18 6.38
C THR A 30 5.63 2.10 6.14
N PHE A 31 6.07 1.48 5.05
CA PHE A 31 7.48 1.41 4.69
C PHE A 31 8.07 2.78 4.35
N VAL A 32 7.34 3.59 3.57
CA VAL A 32 7.75 4.97 3.28
C VAL A 32 7.92 5.78 4.57
N LYS A 33 6.99 5.64 5.53
CA LYS A 33 7.09 6.32 6.83
C LYS A 33 8.33 5.89 7.62
N LYS A 34 8.73 4.62 7.56
CA LYS A 34 9.97 4.13 8.20
C LYS A 34 11.22 4.76 7.58
N VAL A 35 11.27 4.85 6.26
CA VAL A 35 12.38 5.52 5.55
C VAL A 35 12.47 6.98 5.96
N ILE A 36 11.36 7.71 5.91
CA ILE A 36 11.31 9.13 6.32
C ILE A 36 11.76 9.30 7.77
N ALA A 37 11.31 8.43 8.68
CA ALA A 37 11.71 8.49 10.09
C ALA A 37 13.23 8.29 10.28
N ALA A 38 13.84 7.34 9.56
CA ALA A 38 15.28 7.11 9.61
C ALA A 38 16.08 8.29 9.02
N VAL A 39 15.59 8.89 7.93
CA VAL A 39 16.19 10.10 7.33
C VAL A 39 16.13 11.28 8.29
N LEU A 40 14.99 11.51 8.95
CA LEU A 40 14.83 12.58 9.94
C LEU A 40 15.72 12.38 11.17
N ALA A 41 16.00 11.12 11.53
CA ALA A 41 16.95 10.78 12.59
C ALA A 41 18.43 10.92 12.17
N SER A 42 18.72 11.29 10.92
CA SER A 42 20.08 11.38 10.35
C SER A 42 20.86 10.05 10.40
N ASP A 43 20.17 8.91 10.51
CA ASP A 43 20.79 7.58 10.46
C ASP A 43 20.81 7.09 9.01
N LYS A 44 21.98 7.26 8.37
CA LYS A 44 22.19 6.92 6.97
C LYS A 44 22.09 5.42 6.70
N GLU A 45 22.59 4.59 7.61
CA GLU A 45 22.59 3.13 7.44
C GLU A 45 21.18 2.56 7.58
N ALA A 46 20.45 2.99 8.61
CA ALA A 46 19.06 2.60 8.81
C ALA A 46 18.15 3.09 7.66
N ALA A 47 18.38 4.30 7.13
CA ALA A 47 17.64 4.82 5.99
C ALA A 47 17.86 3.98 4.71
N ALA A 48 19.11 3.60 4.43
CA ALA A 48 19.44 2.76 3.27
C ALA A 48 18.82 1.36 3.37
N ALA A 49 18.88 0.75 4.56
CA ALA A 49 18.24 -0.55 4.82
C ALA A 49 16.72 -0.48 4.68
N ALA A 50 16.09 0.54 5.25
CA ALA A 50 14.64 0.74 5.14
C ALA A 50 14.19 1.01 3.70
N LEU A 51 15.01 1.73 2.92
CA LEU A 51 14.72 2.03 1.51
C LEU A 51 14.72 0.75 0.66
N LYS A 52 15.72 -0.12 0.84
CA LYS A 52 15.79 -1.41 0.13
C LYS A 52 14.56 -2.30 0.39
N VAL A 53 14.05 -2.29 1.62
CA VAL A 53 12.80 -3.01 1.95
C VAL A 53 11.59 -2.31 1.31
N ALA A 54 11.54 -0.98 1.33
CA ALA A 54 10.45 -0.23 0.71
C ALA A 54 10.36 -0.45 -0.82
N GLU A 55 11.51 -0.57 -1.52
CA GLU A 55 11.55 -0.87 -2.96
C GLU A 55 10.87 -2.20 -3.29
N SER A 56 11.13 -3.26 -2.51
CA SER A 56 10.54 -4.58 -2.73
C SER A 56 9.01 -4.63 -2.58
N GLU A 57 8.41 -3.67 -1.87
CA GLU A 57 6.96 -3.59 -1.65
C GLU A 57 6.26 -2.64 -2.64
N MET A 58 7.03 -1.86 -3.40
CA MET A 58 6.52 -0.99 -4.47
C MET A 58 6.47 -1.69 -5.84
N MET A 59 7.41 -2.62 -6.10
CA MET A 59 7.44 -3.45 -7.31
C MET A 59 6.34 -4.52 -7.30
#